data_AF-A0A182N0B6-F1
#
_entry.id   AF-A0A182N0B6-F1
#
_cell.length_a   1.000
_cell.length_b   1.000
_cell.length_c   1.000
_cell.angle_alpha   90.00
_cell.angle_beta   90.00
_cell.angle_gamma   90.00
#
_symmetry.space_group_name_H-M   'P 1'
#
loop_
_entity.id
_entity.type
_entity.pdbx_description
1 polymer ?
#
loop_
_entity_poly.entity_id
_entity_poly.type
_entity_poly.pdbx_seq_one_letter_code
_entity_poly.pdbx_strand_id
1 'polypeptide(L)'
;MYIGGVEGGATHSTLVICDESGQIVGKAKGPSTNHWAVGIPGVAERIAAMARTAKEEANLPEDRQLTAVGLCLSGAEADETNRELEEYLHTHYPTVAERYVVCSDTVGSIQAVSSRGGMVIIAGTGSNTLLRNPDGTTHGCGGWGHMIGDEGGAWWIARNAIKTVFDHRDNLRRSKQPIERVWELVQEHFGVRTLHDLLDHSYGRFCKTAYAGLCARLARCALDERDPLCRKLFDEAGQSLARSVCALQDKISPELLRASGEEAADPADRVLDIVCVGSVWLSWELLRDGFVAELRARAFPHDLRLLRLTTTMALGAAYLAADTYRLALPRDYTGNYDVFYMYRAVANGNGDTGDDAVSHKTNGRS
;
A
#
# COMPACT_ATOMS: atom_id res chain seq x y z
N MET A 1 14.65 12.22 24.32
CA MET A 1 13.30 11.59 24.24
C MET A 1 13.36 10.60 23.09
N TYR A 2 12.77 9.41 23.19
CA TYR A 2 12.83 8.44 22.09
C TYR A 2 11.43 7.96 21.74
N ILE A 3 11.05 8.11 20.47
CA ILE A 3 9.73 7.71 19.97
C ILE A 3 9.93 6.61 18.94
N GLY A 4 9.28 5.47 19.16
CA GLY A 4 9.31 4.35 18.22
C GLY A 4 8.13 4.39 17.25
N GLY A 5 8.32 3.76 16.11
CA GLY A 5 7.24 3.47 15.18
C GLY A 5 7.42 2.10 14.57
N VAL A 6 6.32 1.38 14.38
CA VAL A 6 6.28 0.06 13.77
C VAL A 6 5.35 0.08 12.57
N GLU A 7 5.88 -0.36 11.45
CA GLU A 7 5.15 -0.73 10.24
C GLU A 7 5.01 -2.25 10.22
N GLY A 8 3.77 -2.74 10.33
CA GLY A 8 3.48 -4.17 10.39
C GLY A 8 2.73 -4.68 9.18
N GLY A 9 3.40 -5.33 8.24
CA GLY A 9 2.77 -5.90 7.05
C GLY A 9 2.38 -7.37 7.20
N ALA A 10 1.72 -7.92 6.18
CA ALA A 10 1.36 -9.34 6.11
C ALA A 10 2.58 -10.28 5.97
N THR A 11 3.74 -9.77 5.53
CA THR A 11 4.94 -10.58 5.25
C THR A 11 6.13 -10.18 6.11
N HIS A 12 6.39 -8.89 6.25
CA HIS A 12 7.50 -8.33 6.99
C HIS A 12 7.04 -7.11 7.79
N SER A 13 7.84 -6.73 8.78
CA SER A 13 7.62 -5.55 9.60
C SER A 13 8.93 -4.77 9.78
N THR A 14 8.82 -3.47 10.06
CA THR A 14 9.96 -2.60 10.35
C THR A 14 9.66 -1.81 11.61
N LEU A 15 10.62 -1.70 12.52
CA LEU A 15 10.61 -0.77 13.65
C LEU A 15 11.68 0.30 13.43
N VAL A 16 11.37 1.55 13.78
CA VAL A 16 12.35 2.64 13.87
C VAL A 16 12.25 3.32 15.23
N ILE A 17 13.36 3.90 15.68
CA ILE A 17 13.43 4.77 16.86
C ILE A 17 13.90 6.14 16.40
N CYS A 18 13.14 7.18 16.73
CA CYS A 18 13.50 8.57 16.50
C CYS A 18 13.94 9.24 17.82
N ASP A 19 14.97 10.07 17.76
CA ASP A 19 15.39 10.94 18.87
C ASP A 19 14.57 12.25 18.92
N GLU A 20 14.89 13.14 19.87
CA GLU A 20 14.23 14.46 19.98
C GLU A 20 14.42 15.38 18.78
N SER A 21 15.41 15.13 17.92
CA SER A 21 15.62 15.90 16.69
C SER A 21 14.77 15.40 15.51
N GLY A 22 14.04 14.29 15.70
CA GLY A 22 13.24 13.64 14.66
C GLY A 22 14.06 12.74 13.73
N GLN A 23 15.33 12.50 14.05
CA GLN A 23 16.20 11.62 13.26
C GLN A 23 16.06 10.17 13.68
N ILE A 24 16.07 9.26 12.71
CA ILE A 24 16.07 7.82 12.96
C ILE A 24 17.45 7.41 13.48
N VAL A 25 17.50 6.96 14.74
CA VAL A 25 18.74 6.53 15.41
C VAL A 25 18.87 5.01 15.56
N GLY A 26 17.78 4.27 15.35
CA GLY A 26 17.80 2.81 15.38
C GLY A 26 16.70 2.19 14.52
N LYS A 27 16.95 1.00 13.98
CA LYS A 27 16.05 0.29 13.08
C LYS A 27 16.10 -1.22 13.33
N ALA A 28 14.98 -1.88 13.07
CA ALA A 28 14.95 -3.33 13.05
C ALA A 28 13.96 -3.81 11.99
N LYS A 29 14.27 -4.95 11.37
CA LYS A 29 13.33 -5.69 10.53
C LYS A 29 12.82 -6.90 11.30
N GLY A 30 11.58 -7.27 11.07
CA GLY A 30 10.96 -8.46 11.66
C GLY A 30 10.03 -9.17 10.69
N PRO A 31 9.52 -10.34 11.10
CA PRO A 31 8.48 -11.05 10.36
C PRO A 31 7.14 -10.31 10.42
N SER A 32 6.14 -10.84 9.71
CA SER A 32 4.74 -10.37 9.73
C SER A 32 4.22 -10.08 11.14
N THR A 33 3.43 -9.02 11.32
CA THR A 33 2.72 -8.74 12.59
C THR A 33 1.22 -8.67 12.37
N ASN A 34 0.70 -9.43 11.40
CA ASN A 34 -0.73 -9.57 11.21
C ASN A 34 -1.30 -10.51 12.29
N HIS A 35 -2.08 -9.96 13.21
CA HIS A 35 -2.59 -10.69 14.37
C HIS A 35 -3.53 -11.84 13.99
N TRP A 36 -4.22 -11.77 12.84
CA TRP A 36 -5.05 -12.88 12.32
C TRP A 36 -4.22 -14.14 12.00
N ALA A 37 -2.93 -13.97 11.70
CA ALA A 37 -2.05 -15.07 11.34
C ALA A 37 -1.29 -15.65 12.54
N VAL A 38 -0.93 -14.82 13.52
CA VAL A 38 0.03 -15.21 14.59
C VAL A 38 -0.46 -14.94 16.02
N GLY A 39 -1.65 -14.37 16.17
CA GLY A 39 -2.23 -13.99 17.46
C GLY A 39 -1.53 -12.79 18.12
N ILE A 40 -2.21 -12.19 19.10
CA ILE A 40 -1.70 -11.06 19.88
C ILE A 40 -0.36 -11.37 20.58
N PRO A 41 -0.18 -12.54 21.25
CA PRO A 41 1.09 -12.89 21.87
C PRO A 41 2.26 -12.91 20.87
N GLY A 42 2.04 -13.51 19.68
CA GLY A 42 3.06 -13.60 18.65
C GLY A 42 3.42 -12.24 18.04
N VAL A 43 2.45 -11.33 17.92
CA VAL A 43 2.71 -9.94 17.49
C VAL A 43 3.54 -9.21 18.54
N ALA A 44 3.17 -9.29 19.82
CA ALA A 44 3.87 -8.62 20.91
C ALA A 44 5.32 -9.10 21.06
N GLU A 45 5.56 -10.41 20.96
CA GLU A 45 6.91 -11.00 20.97
C GLU A 45 7.78 -10.43 19.84
N ARG A 46 7.22 -10.34 18.62
CA ARG A 46 7.93 -9.82 17.44
C ARG A 46 8.25 -8.33 17.60
N ILE A 47 7.32 -7.53 18.13
CA ILE A 47 7.56 -6.10 18.41
C ILE A 47 8.66 -5.95 19.47
N ALA A 48 8.61 -6.72 20.57
CA ALA A 48 9.62 -6.67 21.62
C ALA A 48 11.01 -7.06 21.10
N ALA A 49 11.09 -8.10 20.26
CA ALA A 49 12.34 -8.51 19.62
C ALA A 49 12.91 -7.40 18.71
N MET A 50 12.07 -6.79 17.86
CA MET A 50 12.49 -5.66 17.03
C MET A 50 12.92 -4.45 17.86
N ALA A 51 12.22 -4.16 18.97
CA ALA A 51 12.55 -3.05 19.84
C ALA A 51 13.93 -3.24 20.49
N ARG A 52 14.26 -4.46 20.92
CA ARG A 52 15.60 -4.79 21.44
C ARG A 52 16.69 -4.51 20.41
N THR A 53 16.54 -5.04 19.19
CA THR A 53 17.52 -4.84 18.11
C THR A 53 17.64 -3.37 17.71
N ALA A 54 16.54 -2.64 17.63
CA ALA A 54 16.60 -1.21 17.29
C ALA A 54 17.23 -0.37 18.40
N LYS A 55 17.02 -0.72 19.68
CA LYS A 55 17.70 -0.08 20.82
C LYS A 55 19.20 -0.34 20.79
N GLU A 56 19.62 -1.56 20.47
CA GLU A 56 21.03 -1.92 20.28
C GLU A 56 21.67 -1.05 19.19
N GLU A 57 21.04 -0.92 18.01
CA GLU A 57 21.54 -0.04 16.92
C GLU A 57 21.60 1.43 17.35
N ALA A 58 20.62 1.89 18.14
CA ALA A 58 20.58 3.23 18.70
C ALA A 58 21.54 3.46 19.88
N ASN A 59 22.33 2.46 20.28
CA ASN A 59 23.19 2.50 21.49
C ASN A 59 22.41 2.85 22.77
N LEU A 60 21.18 2.39 22.87
CA LEU A 60 20.32 2.54 24.04
C LEU A 60 20.40 1.31 24.94
N PRO A 61 20.37 1.47 26.28
CA PRO A 61 20.21 0.35 27.19
C PRO A 61 18.94 -0.46 26.88
N GLU A 62 18.99 -1.78 27.03
CA GLU A 62 17.83 -2.66 26.76
C GLU A 62 16.60 -2.28 27.61
N ASP A 63 16.85 -1.87 28.87
CA ASP A 63 15.85 -1.43 29.85
C ASP A 63 15.38 0.02 29.65
N ARG A 64 15.99 0.79 28.73
CA ARG A 64 15.52 2.13 28.38
C ARG A 64 14.16 2.02 27.69
N GLN A 65 13.08 2.42 28.37
CA GLN A 65 11.77 2.54 27.75
C GLN A 65 11.75 3.65 26.70
N LEU A 66 11.09 3.39 25.57
CA LEU A 66 10.71 4.43 24.62
C LEU A 66 9.55 5.25 25.21
N THR A 67 9.54 6.56 24.97
CA THR A 67 8.51 7.48 25.49
C THR A 67 7.13 7.14 24.92
N ALA A 68 7.07 6.75 23.65
CA ALA A 68 5.87 6.23 23.02
C ALA A 68 6.25 5.38 21.80
N VAL A 69 5.39 4.43 21.43
CA VAL A 69 5.52 3.65 20.19
C VAL A 69 4.20 3.67 19.42
N GLY A 70 4.26 4.06 18.16
CA GLY A 70 3.13 3.92 17.24
C GLY A 70 3.20 2.57 16.53
N LEU A 71 2.09 1.84 16.50
CA LEU A 71 1.99 0.51 15.91
C LEU A 71 0.99 0.57 14.76
N CYS A 72 1.46 0.76 13.53
CA CYS A 72 0.60 0.76 12.35
C CYS A 72 0.69 -0.59 11.64
N LEU A 73 -0.28 -1.45 11.92
CA LEU A 73 -0.25 -2.88 11.61
C LEU A 73 -1.41 -3.27 10.69
N SER A 74 -1.17 -4.23 9.80
CA SER A 74 -2.21 -4.86 8.98
C SER A 74 -3.17 -5.66 9.86
N GLY A 75 -4.48 -5.39 9.75
CA GLY A 75 -5.52 -6.00 10.59
C GLY A 75 -5.86 -5.20 11.85
N ALA A 76 -5.17 -4.11 12.15
CA ALA A 76 -5.41 -3.30 13.35
C ALA A 76 -6.53 -2.26 13.15
N GLU A 77 -7.68 -2.69 12.62
CA GLU A 77 -8.84 -1.81 12.37
C GLU A 77 -9.80 -1.69 13.56
N ALA A 78 -9.83 -2.68 14.47
CA ALA A 78 -10.77 -2.74 15.59
C ALA A 78 -10.13 -2.25 16.90
N ASP A 79 -10.78 -1.28 17.55
CA ASP A 79 -10.33 -0.68 18.81
C ASP A 79 -10.16 -1.73 19.93
N GLU A 80 -11.04 -2.73 20.01
CA GLU A 80 -10.96 -3.77 21.03
C GLU A 80 -9.69 -4.61 20.90
N THR A 81 -9.36 -5.08 19.70
CA THR A 81 -8.15 -5.86 19.43
C THR A 81 -6.88 -5.02 19.58
N ASN A 82 -6.96 -3.74 19.22
CA ASN A 82 -5.88 -2.78 19.40
C ASN A 82 -5.55 -2.59 20.89
N ARG A 83 -6.56 -2.40 21.75
CA ARG A 83 -6.38 -2.32 23.21
C ARG A 83 -5.82 -3.61 23.80
N GLU A 84 -6.30 -4.77 23.33
CA GLU A 84 -5.77 -6.07 23.77
C GLU A 84 -4.26 -6.18 23.51
N LEU A 85 -3.78 -5.73 22.34
CA LEU A 85 -2.35 -5.70 22.03
C LEU A 85 -1.57 -4.75 22.95
N GLU A 86 -2.10 -3.54 23.20
CA GLU A 86 -1.48 -2.56 24.09
C GLU A 86 -1.34 -3.09 25.52
N GLU A 87 -2.42 -3.66 26.07
CA GLU A 87 -2.43 -4.28 27.40
C GLU A 87 -1.45 -5.46 27.50
N TYR A 88 -1.39 -6.29 26.45
CA TYR A 88 -0.47 -7.42 26.39
C TYR A 88 0.99 -6.95 26.38
N LEU A 89 1.32 -5.94 25.58
CA LEU A 89 2.66 -5.34 25.53
C LEU A 89 3.06 -4.73 26.88
N HIS A 90 2.16 -4.00 27.54
CA HIS A 90 2.41 -3.46 28.87
C HIS A 90 2.65 -4.55 29.92
N THR A 91 1.88 -5.63 29.88
CA THR A 91 1.95 -6.72 30.86
C THR A 91 3.20 -7.58 30.68
N HIS A 92 3.50 -7.98 29.45
CA HIS A 92 4.53 -8.99 29.16
C HIS A 92 5.87 -8.40 28.71
N TYR A 93 5.87 -7.17 28.20
CA TYR A 93 7.07 -6.49 27.69
C TYR A 93 7.17 -5.05 28.20
N PRO A 94 7.15 -4.82 29.53
CA PRO A 94 7.05 -3.48 30.11
C PRO A 94 8.24 -2.58 29.75
N THR A 95 9.41 -3.13 29.42
CA THR A 95 10.62 -2.35 29.08
C THR A 95 10.60 -1.79 27.67
N VAL A 96 9.64 -2.15 26.82
CA VAL A 96 9.61 -1.69 25.42
C VAL A 96 9.26 -0.19 25.34
N ALA A 97 8.11 0.22 25.88
CA ALA A 97 7.68 1.61 25.85
C ALA A 97 6.73 1.98 26.99
N GLU A 98 6.66 3.26 27.32
CA GLU A 98 5.74 3.83 28.31
C GLU A 98 4.28 3.88 27.80
N ARG A 99 4.09 4.04 26.48
CA ARG A 99 2.78 4.25 25.84
C ARG A 99 2.75 3.67 24.43
N TYR A 100 1.59 3.17 24.01
CA TYR A 100 1.36 2.61 22.68
C TYR A 100 0.10 3.18 22.04
N VAL A 101 0.19 3.51 20.76
CA VAL A 101 -1.00 3.76 19.93
C VAL A 101 -1.03 2.76 18.79
N VAL A 102 -2.07 1.94 18.73
CA VAL A 102 -2.26 0.96 17.66
C VAL A 102 -3.21 1.48 16.58
N CYS A 103 -2.88 1.19 15.33
CA CYS A 103 -3.39 1.87 14.14
C CYS A 103 -3.35 0.92 12.92
N SER A 104 -4.20 1.13 11.91
CA SER A 104 -4.08 0.43 10.62
C SER A 104 -2.82 0.87 9.85
N ASP A 105 -2.15 -0.05 9.18
CA ASP A 105 -0.98 0.19 8.31
C ASP A 105 -1.16 1.37 7.32
N THR A 106 -2.38 1.58 6.83
CA THR A 106 -2.77 2.71 5.98
C THR A 106 -2.48 4.09 6.58
N VAL A 107 -2.70 4.27 7.88
CA VAL A 107 -2.54 5.59 8.54
C VAL A 107 -1.06 5.96 8.66
N GLY A 108 -0.19 5.00 8.97
CA GLY A 108 1.26 5.22 9.01
C GLY A 108 1.82 5.67 7.65
N SER A 109 1.27 5.11 6.56
CA SER A 109 1.64 5.49 5.18
C SER A 109 1.35 6.96 4.89
N ILE A 110 0.17 7.45 5.30
CA ILE A 110 -0.23 8.85 5.11
C ILE A 110 0.62 9.77 6.00
N GLN A 111 0.80 9.41 7.27
CA GLN A 111 1.55 10.22 8.23
C GLN A 111 3.02 10.40 7.84
N ALA A 112 3.60 9.46 7.08
CA ALA A 112 4.96 9.58 6.56
C ALA A 112 5.14 10.69 5.51
N VAL A 113 4.07 11.15 4.85
CA VAL A 113 4.13 12.16 3.78
C VAL A 113 3.43 13.48 4.12
N SER A 114 2.49 13.47 5.08
CA SER A 114 1.75 14.67 5.46
C SER A 114 1.17 14.60 6.86
N SER A 115 1.24 15.72 7.58
CA SER A 115 0.56 15.93 8.85
C SER A 115 -0.93 16.30 8.70
N ARG A 116 -1.38 16.62 7.48
CA ARG A 116 -2.76 17.10 7.21
C ARG A 116 -3.71 15.98 6.78
N GLY A 117 -3.25 14.73 6.74
CA GLY A 117 -3.97 13.64 6.11
C GLY A 117 -3.64 13.52 4.61
N GLY A 118 -4.43 12.72 3.90
CA GLY A 118 -4.19 12.34 2.52
C GLY A 118 -4.90 11.04 2.15
N MET A 119 -4.56 10.50 0.99
CA MET A 119 -5.06 9.20 0.54
C MET A 119 -3.91 8.22 0.38
N VAL A 120 -4.14 6.95 0.69
CA VAL A 120 -3.24 5.83 0.41
C VAL A 120 -3.98 4.75 -0.35
N ILE A 121 -3.30 4.14 -1.33
CA ILE A 121 -3.73 2.90 -1.96
C ILE A 121 -2.63 1.85 -1.75
N ILE A 122 -2.99 0.82 -0.98
CA ILE A 122 -2.18 -0.38 -0.80
C ILE A 122 -2.53 -1.37 -1.90
N ALA A 123 -1.53 -1.83 -2.65
CA ALA A 123 -1.60 -2.94 -3.60
C ALA A 123 -0.35 -3.82 -3.44
N GLY A 124 -0.44 -4.80 -2.53
CA GLY A 124 0.60 -5.79 -2.22
C GLY A 124 0.02 -7.20 -2.38
N THR A 125 0.19 -8.05 -1.36
CA THR A 125 -0.49 -9.36 -1.32
C THR A 125 -2.02 -9.23 -1.42
N GLY A 126 -2.59 -8.21 -0.77
CA GLY A 126 -3.98 -7.78 -0.91
C GLY A 126 -4.06 -6.31 -1.35
N SER A 127 -5.22 -5.68 -1.19
CA SER A 127 -5.40 -4.25 -1.48
C SER A 127 -6.32 -3.54 -0.49
N ASN A 128 -6.07 -2.25 -0.30
CA ASN A 128 -6.87 -1.37 0.55
C ASN A 128 -6.71 0.09 0.08
N THR A 129 -7.77 0.90 0.14
CA THR A 129 -7.69 2.34 -0.07
C THR A 129 -8.25 3.07 1.14
N LEU A 130 -7.48 4.00 1.70
CA LEU A 130 -7.92 4.83 2.81
C LEU A 130 -7.73 6.30 2.48
N LEU A 131 -8.74 7.11 2.78
CA LEU A 131 -8.70 8.55 2.85
C LEU A 131 -8.72 8.98 4.32
N ARG A 132 -7.85 9.92 4.69
CA ARG A 132 -7.88 10.63 5.97
C ARG A 132 -7.93 12.12 5.72
N ASN A 133 -8.98 12.79 6.18
CA ASN A 133 -9.13 14.24 6.08
C ASN A 133 -8.37 14.99 7.20
N PRO A 134 -8.17 16.32 7.07
CA PRO A 134 -7.46 17.12 8.08
C PRO A 134 -8.13 17.14 9.44
N ASP A 135 -9.47 17.05 9.47
CA ASP A 135 -10.27 16.95 10.71
C ASP A 135 -10.14 15.59 11.42
N GLY A 136 -9.41 14.64 10.82
CA GLY A 136 -9.21 13.30 11.36
C GLY A 136 -10.24 12.27 10.90
N THR A 137 -11.27 12.66 10.16
CA THR A 137 -12.24 11.70 9.60
C THR A 137 -11.57 10.76 8.61
N THR A 138 -11.95 9.48 8.66
CA THR A 138 -11.39 8.43 7.81
C THR A 138 -12.49 7.75 6.98
N HIS A 139 -12.15 7.43 5.74
CA HIS A 139 -13.03 6.69 4.82
C HIS A 139 -12.23 5.63 4.09
N GLY A 140 -12.75 4.40 4.02
CA GLY A 140 -12.07 3.27 3.40
C GLY A 140 -12.84 2.65 2.24
N CYS A 141 -12.12 2.07 1.29
CA CYS A 141 -12.67 1.23 0.24
C CYS A 141 -11.77 -0.01 0.05
N GLY A 142 -12.35 -1.21 0.18
CA GLY A 142 -11.60 -2.46 0.16
C GLY A 142 -11.01 -2.82 1.53
N GLY A 143 -9.92 -3.58 1.56
CA GLY A 143 -9.28 -4.02 2.80
C GLY A 143 -9.91 -5.25 3.46
N TRP A 144 -10.94 -5.86 2.85
CA TRP A 144 -11.68 -6.99 3.42
C TRP A 144 -10.99 -8.36 3.28
N GLY A 145 -9.79 -8.40 2.70
CA GLY A 145 -9.04 -9.61 2.47
C GLY A 145 -9.60 -10.52 1.37
N HIS A 146 -8.83 -11.55 1.03
CA HIS A 146 -9.03 -12.38 -0.15
C HIS A 146 -10.37 -13.10 -0.28
N MET A 147 -11.08 -13.35 0.83
CA MET A 147 -12.37 -14.03 0.75
C MET A 147 -13.48 -13.12 0.23
N ILE A 148 -13.34 -11.80 0.42
CA ILE A 148 -14.41 -10.82 0.21
C ILE A 148 -14.00 -9.71 -0.77
N GLY A 149 -12.71 -9.40 -0.89
CA GLY A 149 -12.20 -8.33 -1.75
C GLY A 149 -10.76 -8.57 -2.23
N ASP A 150 -9.85 -7.63 -1.91
CA ASP A 150 -8.46 -7.55 -2.40
C ASP A 150 -8.34 -7.25 -3.92
N GLU A 151 -9.36 -6.63 -4.53
CA GLU A 151 -9.33 -6.26 -5.94
C GLU A 151 -8.12 -5.38 -6.30
N GLY A 152 -7.43 -5.75 -7.37
CA GLY A 152 -6.18 -5.10 -7.80
C GLY A 152 -4.92 -5.50 -7.02
N GLY A 153 -5.05 -6.28 -5.93
CA GLY A 153 -3.90 -6.88 -5.24
C GLY A 153 -3.29 -8.07 -5.97
N ALA A 154 -2.09 -8.49 -5.56
CA ALA A 154 -1.37 -9.60 -6.18
C ALA A 154 -2.12 -10.93 -6.08
N TRP A 155 -2.82 -11.18 -4.94
CA TRP A 155 -3.71 -12.33 -4.81
C TRP A 155 -4.83 -12.29 -5.87
N TRP A 156 -5.46 -11.14 -6.08
CA TRP A 156 -6.54 -11.00 -7.04
C TRP A 156 -6.05 -11.23 -8.47
N ILE A 157 -4.90 -10.68 -8.84
CA ILE A 157 -4.28 -10.90 -10.17
C ILE A 157 -4.03 -12.40 -10.38
N ALA A 158 -3.36 -13.05 -9.44
CA ALA A 158 -3.04 -14.49 -9.52
C ALA A 158 -4.30 -15.37 -9.58
N ARG A 159 -5.28 -15.10 -8.71
CA ARG A 159 -6.55 -15.84 -8.65
C ARG A 159 -7.36 -15.67 -9.93
N ASN A 160 -7.39 -14.48 -10.53
CA ASN A 160 -8.09 -14.26 -11.81
C ASN A 160 -7.35 -14.90 -12.99
N ALA A 161 -6.01 -14.97 -12.96
CA ALA A 161 -5.24 -15.74 -13.94
C ALA A 161 -5.62 -17.23 -13.92
N ILE A 162 -5.57 -17.84 -12.73
CA ILE A 162 -5.94 -19.24 -12.51
C ILE A 162 -7.40 -19.48 -12.91
N LYS A 163 -8.33 -18.63 -12.45
CA LYS A 163 -9.75 -18.74 -12.77
C LYS A 163 -10.01 -18.66 -14.26
N THR A 164 -9.29 -17.81 -14.99
CA THR A 164 -9.41 -17.70 -16.45
C THR A 164 -8.98 -18.98 -17.16
N VAL A 165 -7.90 -19.61 -16.69
CA VAL A 165 -7.44 -20.91 -17.23
C VAL A 165 -8.48 -22.01 -16.98
N PHE A 166 -8.97 -22.13 -15.74
CA PHE A 166 -9.99 -23.11 -15.36
C PHE A 166 -11.27 -22.94 -16.20
N ASP A 167 -11.78 -21.71 -16.25
CA ASP A 167 -13.01 -21.39 -17.02
C ASP A 167 -12.89 -21.71 -18.51
N HIS A 168 -11.72 -21.44 -19.09
CA HIS A 168 -11.48 -21.72 -20.50
C HIS A 168 -11.43 -23.23 -20.75
N ARG A 169 -10.71 -24.00 -19.91
CA ARG A 169 -10.56 -25.45 -20.07
C ARG A 169 -11.84 -26.23 -19.82
N ASP A 170 -12.67 -25.77 -18.87
CA ASP A 170 -13.98 -26.36 -18.61
C ASP A 170 -15.04 -25.93 -19.63
N ASN A 171 -14.69 -25.08 -20.62
CA ASN A 171 -15.60 -24.43 -21.55
C ASN A 171 -16.71 -23.59 -20.88
N LEU A 172 -16.56 -23.24 -19.59
CA LEU A 172 -17.52 -22.41 -18.86
C LEU A 172 -17.51 -20.97 -19.37
N ARG A 173 -16.32 -20.40 -19.57
CA ARG A 173 -16.13 -19.07 -20.15
C ARG A 173 -14.80 -19.02 -20.89
N ARG A 174 -14.88 -18.96 -22.22
CA ARG A 174 -13.68 -18.90 -23.07
C ARG A 174 -12.95 -17.57 -22.91
N SER A 175 -11.67 -17.64 -22.56
CA SER A 175 -10.75 -16.50 -22.68
C SER A 175 -10.68 -16.01 -24.13
N LYS A 176 -10.64 -14.69 -24.31
CA LYS A 176 -10.36 -14.03 -25.61
C LYS A 176 -8.87 -14.02 -25.95
N GLN A 177 -8.01 -14.25 -24.95
CA GLN A 177 -6.56 -14.31 -25.10
C GLN A 177 -6.08 -15.76 -24.94
N PRO A 178 -4.96 -16.14 -25.58
CA PRO A 178 -4.29 -17.42 -25.32
C PRO A 178 -4.07 -17.65 -23.81
N ILE A 179 -4.25 -18.88 -23.35
CA ILE A 179 -4.16 -19.25 -21.93
C ILE A 179 -2.92 -20.10 -21.62
N GLU A 180 -2.24 -20.59 -22.65
CA GLU A 180 -1.21 -21.62 -22.59
C GLU A 180 -0.04 -21.13 -21.73
N ARG A 181 0.45 -19.92 -22.00
CA ARG A 181 1.57 -19.35 -21.26
C ARG A 181 1.25 -19.10 -19.79
N VAL A 182 0.07 -18.56 -19.50
CA VAL A 182 -0.40 -18.39 -18.11
C VAL A 182 -0.51 -19.73 -17.39
N TRP A 183 -1.00 -20.77 -18.07
CA TRP A 183 -1.05 -22.11 -17.49
C TRP A 183 0.33 -22.68 -17.19
N GLU A 184 1.31 -22.53 -18.09
CA GLU A 184 2.71 -22.93 -17.85
C GLU A 184 3.26 -22.25 -16.60
N LEU A 185 3.04 -20.94 -16.43
CA LEU A 185 3.48 -20.21 -15.24
C LEU A 185 2.81 -20.72 -13.95
N VAL A 186 1.53 -21.11 -14.02
CA VAL A 186 0.82 -21.74 -12.89
C VAL A 186 1.45 -23.10 -12.57
N GLN A 187 1.73 -23.93 -13.58
CA GLN A 187 2.38 -25.23 -13.41
C GLN A 187 3.75 -25.10 -12.76
N GLU A 188 4.59 -24.20 -13.27
CA GLU A 188 5.92 -23.92 -12.73
C GLU A 188 5.88 -23.40 -11.29
N HIS A 189 4.93 -22.51 -10.99
CA HIS A 189 4.86 -21.85 -9.68
C HIS A 189 4.40 -22.79 -8.57
N PHE A 190 3.40 -23.63 -8.84
CA PHE A 190 2.85 -24.57 -7.86
C PHE A 190 3.45 -25.98 -7.96
N GLY A 191 4.24 -26.27 -8.99
CA GLY A 191 4.77 -27.62 -9.24
C GLY A 191 3.68 -28.61 -9.64
N VAL A 192 2.65 -28.15 -10.36
CA VAL A 192 1.46 -28.93 -10.72
C VAL A 192 1.47 -29.32 -12.20
N ARG A 193 0.81 -30.44 -12.56
CA ARG A 193 0.68 -30.90 -13.95
C ARG A 193 -0.73 -30.73 -14.49
N THR A 194 -1.74 -30.94 -13.65
CA THR A 194 -3.15 -30.91 -14.01
C THR A 194 -3.91 -29.82 -13.22
N LEU A 195 -5.13 -29.49 -13.66
CA LEU A 195 -6.00 -28.59 -12.90
C LEU A 195 -6.35 -29.16 -11.51
N HIS A 196 -6.49 -30.48 -11.41
CA HIS A 196 -6.84 -31.17 -10.16
C HIS A 196 -5.74 -31.04 -9.11
N ASP A 197 -4.47 -31.06 -9.51
CA ASP A 197 -3.33 -30.91 -8.61
C ASP A 197 -3.35 -29.56 -7.86
N LEU A 198 -3.97 -28.52 -8.45
CA LEU A 198 -4.08 -27.20 -7.83
C LEU A 198 -5.12 -27.14 -6.69
N LEU A 199 -6.03 -28.13 -6.59
CA LEU A 199 -7.04 -28.16 -5.54
C LEU A 199 -6.40 -28.27 -4.15
N ASP A 200 -5.31 -29.04 -4.02
CA ASP A 200 -4.61 -29.14 -2.74
C ASP A 200 -4.00 -27.79 -2.31
N HIS A 201 -3.46 -27.01 -3.25
CA HIS A 201 -3.03 -25.63 -2.97
C HIS A 201 -4.20 -24.68 -2.69
N SER A 202 -5.39 -24.97 -3.21
CA SER A 202 -6.58 -24.11 -3.02
C SER A 202 -7.28 -24.36 -1.67
N TYR A 203 -7.18 -25.58 -1.14
CA TYR A 203 -7.94 -26.02 0.02
C TYR A 203 -7.04 -26.62 1.11
N GLY A 204 -6.40 -27.77 0.85
CA GLY A 204 -5.68 -28.55 1.85
C GLY A 204 -4.46 -27.83 2.45
N ARG A 205 -3.70 -27.13 1.61
CA ARG A 205 -2.47 -26.39 1.96
C ARG A 205 -2.55 -24.94 1.50
N PHE A 206 -3.72 -24.31 1.65
CA PHE A 206 -3.92 -22.94 1.20
C PHE A 206 -2.93 -21.97 1.86
N CYS A 207 -2.27 -21.18 1.03
CA CYS A 207 -1.38 -20.11 1.48
C CYS A 207 -1.58 -18.89 0.57
N LYS A 208 -2.19 -17.81 1.12
CA LYS A 208 -2.45 -16.57 0.38
C LYS A 208 -1.18 -15.99 -0.24
N THR A 209 -0.08 -15.98 0.51
CA THR A 209 1.22 -15.47 0.04
C THR A 209 1.77 -16.30 -1.11
N ALA A 210 1.62 -17.63 -1.07
CA ALA A 210 2.03 -18.49 -2.18
C ALA A 210 1.22 -18.18 -3.46
N TYR A 211 -0.10 -17.96 -3.34
CA TYR A 211 -0.94 -17.51 -4.46
C TYR A 211 -0.50 -16.16 -5.01
N ALA A 212 -0.38 -15.16 -4.14
CA ALA A 212 0.05 -13.82 -4.53
C ALA A 212 1.44 -13.82 -5.17
N GLY A 213 2.32 -14.75 -4.80
CA GLY A 213 3.64 -14.92 -5.39
C GLY A 213 3.63 -15.18 -6.91
N LEU A 214 2.56 -15.79 -7.45
CA LEU A 214 2.41 -15.99 -8.90
C LEU A 214 2.36 -14.65 -9.65
N CYS A 215 1.87 -13.58 -9.02
CA CYS A 215 1.75 -12.25 -9.62
C CYS A 215 3.09 -11.72 -10.14
N ALA A 216 4.21 -12.03 -9.47
CA ALA A 216 5.54 -11.60 -9.94
C ALA A 216 5.94 -12.27 -11.26
N ARG A 217 5.56 -13.54 -11.46
CA ARG A 217 5.80 -14.25 -12.73
C ARG A 217 4.91 -13.71 -13.84
N LEU A 218 3.64 -13.44 -13.53
CA LEU A 218 2.70 -12.82 -14.47
C LEU A 218 3.15 -11.42 -14.89
N ALA A 219 3.67 -10.60 -13.96
CA ALA A 219 4.22 -9.28 -14.26
C ALA A 219 5.39 -9.37 -15.25
N ARG A 220 6.36 -10.24 -14.98
CA ARG A 220 7.51 -10.46 -15.89
C ARG A 220 7.05 -10.92 -17.26
N CYS A 221 6.12 -11.87 -17.33
CA CYS A 221 5.57 -12.33 -18.61
C CYS A 221 4.84 -11.20 -19.38
N ALA A 222 4.09 -10.33 -18.70
CA ALA A 222 3.46 -9.17 -19.33
C ALA A 222 4.46 -8.12 -19.85
N LEU A 223 5.64 -8.02 -19.24
CA LEU A 223 6.68 -7.06 -19.60
C LEU A 223 7.62 -7.60 -20.68
N ASP A 224 8.21 -8.77 -20.41
CA ASP A 224 9.28 -9.37 -21.19
C ASP A 224 8.72 -10.05 -22.44
N GLU A 225 7.65 -10.83 -22.28
CA GLU A 225 7.04 -11.62 -23.35
C GLU A 225 5.84 -10.90 -24.00
N ARG A 226 5.37 -9.81 -23.39
CA ARG A 226 4.18 -9.05 -23.80
C ARG A 226 2.92 -9.92 -23.90
N ASP A 227 2.82 -10.95 -23.06
CA ASP A 227 1.68 -11.88 -23.08
C ASP A 227 0.35 -11.12 -22.88
N PRO A 228 -0.62 -11.29 -23.81
CA PRO A 228 -1.83 -10.47 -23.82
C PRO A 228 -2.78 -10.78 -22.66
N LEU A 229 -2.77 -12.00 -22.11
CA LEU A 229 -3.60 -12.35 -20.96
C LEU A 229 -3.01 -11.72 -19.68
N CYS A 230 -1.69 -11.82 -19.49
CA CYS A 230 -1.01 -11.16 -18.37
C CYS A 230 -1.24 -9.64 -18.40
N ARG A 231 -1.05 -8.99 -19.56
CA ARG A 231 -1.31 -7.54 -19.69
C ARG A 231 -2.75 -7.17 -19.37
N LYS A 232 -3.73 -7.97 -19.84
CA LYS A 232 -5.15 -7.76 -19.53
C LYS A 232 -5.45 -7.85 -18.03
N LEU A 233 -4.84 -8.81 -17.33
CA LEU A 233 -5.03 -8.97 -15.88
C LEU A 233 -4.51 -7.76 -15.09
N PHE A 234 -3.36 -7.18 -15.49
CA PHE A 234 -2.84 -5.97 -14.86
C PHE A 234 -3.65 -4.72 -15.24
N ASP A 235 -4.15 -4.63 -16.47
CA ASP A 235 -5.07 -3.56 -16.87
C ASP A 235 -6.34 -3.56 -15.99
N GLU A 236 -6.98 -4.73 -15.81
CA GLU A 236 -8.15 -4.89 -14.94
C GLU A 236 -7.82 -4.61 -13.46
N ALA A 237 -6.60 -4.92 -13.02
CA ALA A 237 -6.13 -4.56 -11.69
C ALA A 237 -6.02 -3.04 -11.53
N GLY A 238 -5.44 -2.35 -12.53
CA GLY A 238 -5.38 -0.89 -12.59
C GLY A 238 -6.77 -0.25 -12.51
N GLN A 239 -7.74 -0.78 -13.28
CA GLN A 239 -9.14 -0.33 -13.20
C GLN A 239 -9.71 -0.50 -11.79
N SER A 240 -9.44 -1.63 -11.14
CA SER A 240 -9.95 -1.92 -9.79
C SER A 240 -9.39 -0.95 -8.74
N LEU A 241 -8.09 -0.65 -8.81
CA LEU A 241 -7.44 0.33 -7.94
C LEU A 241 -7.94 1.77 -8.20
N ALA A 242 -8.28 2.12 -9.44
CA ALA A 242 -8.91 3.41 -9.73
C ALA A 242 -10.35 3.49 -9.20
N ARG A 243 -11.12 2.40 -9.28
CA ARG A 243 -12.47 2.34 -8.71
C ARG A 243 -12.47 2.61 -7.21
N SER A 244 -11.49 2.11 -6.47
CA SER A 244 -11.41 2.34 -5.03
C SER A 244 -11.09 3.81 -4.69
N VAL A 245 -10.33 4.51 -5.53
CA VAL A 245 -10.13 5.97 -5.43
C VAL A 245 -11.43 6.71 -5.70
N CYS A 246 -12.10 6.40 -6.82
CA CYS A 246 -13.36 7.05 -7.19
C CYS A 246 -14.46 6.82 -6.15
N ALA A 247 -14.47 5.65 -5.49
CA ALA A 247 -15.43 5.34 -4.43
C ALA A 247 -15.34 6.31 -3.23
N LEU A 248 -14.20 6.97 -3.03
CA LEU A 248 -13.98 7.91 -1.94
C LEU A 248 -14.06 9.38 -2.38
N GLN A 249 -14.35 9.66 -3.66
CA GLN A 249 -14.24 11.01 -4.23
C GLN A 249 -15.10 12.06 -3.48
N ASP A 250 -16.34 11.70 -3.12
CA ASP A 250 -17.29 12.61 -2.46
C ASP A 250 -16.95 12.86 -0.99
N LYS A 251 -15.92 12.20 -0.47
CA LYS A 251 -15.45 12.31 0.92
C LYS A 251 -14.16 13.11 1.07
N ILE A 252 -13.55 13.49 -0.06
CA ILE A 252 -12.29 14.27 -0.06
C ILE A 252 -12.57 15.68 0.43
N SER A 253 -11.96 16.06 1.55
CA SER A 253 -11.99 17.44 2.02
C SER A 253 -11.29 18.36 1.01
N PRO A 254 -11.88 19.51 0.64
CA PRO A 254 -11.22 20.51 -0.21
C PRO A 254 -9.85 20.96 0.33
N GLU A 255 -9.62 20.87 1.64
CA GLU A 255 -8.35 21.24 2.27
C GLU A 255 -7.19 20.28 1.93
N LEU A 256 -7.49 19.04 1.53
CA LEU A 256 -6.46 18.09 1.07
C LEU A 256 -5.95 18.43 -0.33
N LEU A 257 -6.73 19.19 -1.10
CA LEU A 257 -6.39 19.57 -2.47
C LEU A 257 -5.36 20.70 -2.43
N ARG A 258 -4.13 20.41 -2.84
CA ARG A 258 -3.06 21.40 -2.89
C ARG A 258 -3.16 22.23 -4.16
N ALA A 259 -2.90 23.53 -4.00
CA ALA A 259 -2.47 24.42 -5.07
C ALA A 259 -1.24 23.83 -5.80
N SER A 260 -1.31 23.71 -7.12
CA SER A 260 -0.16 23.21 -7.89
C SER A 260 0.90 24.31 -8.04
N GLY A 261 1.86 24.36 -7.10
CA GLY A 261 3.00 25.31 -7.10
C GLY A 261 2.84 26.52 -6.15
N GLU A 262 3.95 27.25 -5.93
CA GLU A 262 4.01 28.46 -5.07
C GLU A 262 3.21 29.65 -5.64
N GLU A 263 2.73 29.57 -6.89
CA GLU A 263 1.92 30.57 -7.58
C GLU A 263 0.61 29.99 -8.13
N ALA A 264 -0.16 29.24 -7.32
CA ALA A 264 -1.50 28.85 -7.75
C ALA A 264 -2.44 30.06 -7.72
N ALA A 265 -2.45 30.82 -8.81
CA ALA A 265 -3.37 31.91 -9.06
C ALA A 265 -4.77 31.41 -9.49
N ASP A 266 -4.91 30.12 -9.84
CA ASP A 266 -6.18 29.52 -10.27
C ASP A 266 -6.74 28.51 -9.25
N PRO A 267 -7.96 28.72 -8.73
CA PRO A 267 -8.70 27.74 -7.92
C PRO A 267 -8.90 26.35 -8.57
N ALA A 268 -8.62 26.20 -9.86
CA ALA A 268 -8.72 24.96 -10.63
C ALA A 268 -7.50 24.01 -10.49
N ASP A 269 -6.35 24.49 -10.02
CA ASP A 269 -5.14 23.68 -9.84
C ASP A 269 -5.14 22.94 -8.50
N ARG A 270 -6.10 22.04 -8.34
CA ARG A 270 -6.34 21.24 -7.12
C ARG A 270 -5.83 19.83 -7.29
N VAL A 271 -4.70 19.54 -6.66
CA VAL A 271 -4.01 18.25 -6.75
C VAL A 271 -4.20 17.45 -5.48
N LEU A 272 -4.66 16.21 -5.60
CA LEU A 272 -4.68 15.22 -4.53
C LEU A 272 -3.41 14.37 -4.59
N ASP A 273 -2.72 14.30 -3.46
CA ASP A 273 -1.60 13.38 -3.25
C ASP A 273 -2.12 12.01 -2.79
N ILE A 274 -1.75 10.97 -3.53
CA ILE A 274 -2.07 9.58 -3.21
C ILE A 274 -0.78 8.79 -3.00
N VAL A 275 -0.61 8.23 -1.80
CA VAL A 275 0.51 7.36 -1.48
C VAL A 275 0.23 5.95 -2.02
N CYS A 276 1.11 5.45 -2.89
CA CYS A 276 1.02 4.10 -3.46
C CYS A 276 1.97 3.16 -2.73
N VAL A 277 1.41 2.19 -1.99
CA VAL A 277 2.15 1.25 -1.15
C VAL A 277 1.97 -0.17 -1.66
N GLY A 278 3.03 -0.98 -1.67
CA GLY A 278 2.98 -2.40 -2.00
C GLY A 278 3.59 -2.76 -3.35
N SER A 279 3.97 -4.03 -3.49
CA SER A 279 4.80 -4.51 -4.60
C SER A 279 4.12 -4.51 -5.96
N VAL A 280 2.78 -4.46 -6.04
CA VAL A 280 2.07 -4.41 -7.33
C VAL A 280 2.35 -3.09 -8.07
N TRP A 281 2.58 -2.00 -7.34
CA TRP A 281 2.96 -0.70 -7.91
C TRP A 281 4.33 -0.68 -8.61
N LEU A 282 5.17 -1.69 -8.39
CA LEU A 282 6.39 -1.87 -9.19
C LEU A 282 6.07 -2.16 -10.66
N SER A 283 4.85 -2.61 -10.95
CA SER A 283 4.32 -2.87 -12.30
C SER A 283 3.43 -1.73 -12.81
N TRP A 284 3.66 -0.48 -12.38
CA TRP A 284 2.82 0.67 -12.75
C TRP A 284 2.58 0.79 -14.26
N GLU A 285 3.59 0.52 -15.09
CA GLU A 285 3.46 0.56 -16.54
C GLU A 285 2.40 -0.41 -17.11
N LEU A 286 2.11 -1.50 -16.39
CA LEU A 286 1.05 -2.45 -16.75
C LEU A 286 -0.33 -2.04 -16.19
N LEU A 287 -0.36 -1.29 -15.09
CA LEU A 287 -1.59 -0.83 -14.43
C LEU A 287 -2.13 0.46 -15.04
N ARG A 288 -1.23 1.28 -15.60
CA ARG A 288 -1.47 2.68 -15.96
C ARG A 288 -2.69 2.88 -16.84
N ASP A 289 -2.80 2.11 -17.92
CA ASP A 289 -3.84 2.34 -18.92
C ASP A 289 -5.23 2.09 -18.32
N GLY A 290 -5.42 0.95 -17.65
CA GLY A 290 -6.65 0.63 -16.95
C GLY A 290 -6.98 1.59 -15.81
N PHE A 291 -5.98 2.01 -15.04
CA PHE A 291 -6.17 2.99 -13.95
C PHE A 291 -6.66 4.34 -14.50
N VAL A 292 -5.98 4.88 -15.53
CA VAL A 292 -6.33 6.17 -16.14
C VAL A 292 -7.66 6.10 -16.88
N ALA A 293 -7.92 5.02 -17.61
CA ALA A 293 -9.17 4.81 -18.32
C ALA A 293 -10.37 4.79 -17.37
N GLU A 294 -10.24 4.13 -16.22
CA GLU A 294 -11.31 4.08 -15.23
C GLU A 294 -11.53 5.43 -14.55
N LEU A 295 -10.47 6.17 -14.19
CA LEU A 295 -10.62 7.54 -13.65
C LEU A 295 -11.39 8.44 -14.61
N ARG A 296 -11.07 8.37 -15.91
CA ARG A 296 -11.78 9.12 -16.96
C ARG A 296 -13.22 8.66 -17.12
N ALA A 297 -13.46 7.35 -17.17
CA ALA A 297 -14.80 6.78 -17.31
C ALA A 297 -15.73 7.15 -16.14
N ARG A 298 -15.16 7.35 -14.95
CA ARG A 298 -15.85 7.80 -13.73
C ARG A 298 -15.93 9.32 -13.59
N ALA A 299 -15.34 10.08 -14.52
CA ALA A 299 -15.22 11.52 -14.46
C ALA A 299 -14.62 12.01 -13.13
N PHE A 300 -13.53 11.37 -12.68
CA PHE A 300 -12.87 11.75 -11.44
C PHE A 300 -12.42 13.23 -11.48
N PRO A 301 -12.82 14.07 -10.51
CA PRO A 301 -12.85 15.52 -10.69
C PRO A 301 -11.56 16.26 -10.33
N HIS A 302 -10.52 15.56 -9.85
CA HIS A 302 -9.30 16.19 -9.35
C HIS A 302 -8.05 15.67 -10.05
N ASP A 303 -7.05 16.55 -10.17
CA ASP A 303 -5.71 16.14 -10.54
C ASP A 303 -5.12 15.25 -9.45
N LEU A 304 -4.30 14.27 -9.83
CA LEU A 304 -3.69 13.33 -8.89
C LEU A 304 -2.18 13.31 -9.07
N ARG A 305 -1.45 13.25 -7.96
CA ARG A 305 -0.05 12.80 -7.92
C ARG A 305 0.02 11.47 -7.20
N LEU A 306 0.61 10.48 -7.87
CA LEU A 306 0.92 9.20 -7.26
C LEU A 306 2.31 9.27 -6.66
N LEU A 307 2.38 9.02 -5.36
CA LEU A 307 3.59 9.14 -4.56
C LEU A 307 4.13 7.74 -4.23
N ARG A 308 5.45 7.57 -4.33
CA ARG A 308 6.16 6.40 -3.84
C ARG A 308 6.98 6.80 -2.63
N LEU A 309 6.82 6.09 -1.53
CA LEU A 309 7.63 6.33 -0.33
C LEU A 309 9.09 5.96 -0.58
N THR A 310 9.98 6.86 -0.21
CA THR A 310 11.44 6.65 -0.12
C THR A 310 11.90 6.45 1.33
N THR A 311 11.02 6.74 2.28
CA THR A 311 11.18 6.41 3.71
C THR A 311 10.35 5.19 4.11
N THR A 312 10.55 4.71 5.34
CA THR A 312 9.73 3.63 5.94
C THR A 312 8.44 4.18 6.52
N MET A 313 7.34 3.43 6.41
CA MET A 313 6.06 3.80 7.00
C MET A 313 6.13 3.77 8.54
N ALA A 314 7.13 3.08 9.10
CA ALA A 314 7.40 3.08 10.53
C ALA A 314 7.74 4.49 11.04
N LEU A 315 8.33 5.37 10.21
CA LEU A 315 8.51 6.78 10.56
C LEU A 315 7.16 7.50 10.72
N GLY A 316 6.20 7.23 9.83
CA GLY A 316 4.83 7.73 9.94
C GLY A 316 4.12 7.21 11.19
N ALA A 317 4.38 5.97 11.61
CA ALA A 317 3.89 5.43 12.87
C ALA A 317 4.49 6.17 14.09
N ALA A 318 5.78 6.53 14.05
CA ALA A 318 6.39 7.36 15.09
C ALA A 318 5.75 8.77 15.15
N TYR A 319 5.45 9.38 14.00
CA TYR A 319 4.71 10.65 13.94
C TYR A 319 3.29 10.52 14.51
N LEU A 320 2.60 9.41 14.26
CA LEU A 320 1.29 9.15 14.86
C LEU A 320 1.38 9.11 16.39
N ALA A 321 2.37 8.41 16.96
CA ALA A 321 2.57 8.39 18.40
C ALA A 321 2.86 9.78 18.97
N ALA A 322 3.67 10.57 18.27
CA ALA A 322 3.95 11.94 18.66
C ALA A 322 2.68 12.80 18.68
N ASP A 323 1.82 12.69 17.66
CA ASP A 323 0.53 13.40 17.59
C ASP A 323 -0.41 12.99 18.73
N THR A 324 -0.61 11.69 18.91
CA THR A 324 -1.55 11.12 19.89
C THR A 324 -1.22 11.58 21.31
N TYR A 325 0.07 11.62 21.65
CA TYR A 325 0.52 11.99 23.00
C TYR A 325 1.02 13.43 23.11
N ARG A 326 0.84 14.25 22.07
CA ARG A 326 1.27 15.66 22.01
C ARG A 326 2.76 15.84 22.35
N LEU A 327 3.59 14.94 21.82
CA LEU A 327 5.04 14.98 21.96
C LEU A 327 5.65 15.82 20.83
N ALA A 328 6.60 16.68 21.17
CA ALA A 328 7.29 17.51 20.19
C ALA A 328 8.33 16.66 19.42
N LEU A 329 7.93 16.12 18.27
CA LEU A 329 8.83 15.44 17.33
C LEU A 329 8.95 16.28 16.05
N PRO A 330 10.10 16.91 15.78
CA PRO A 330 10.34 17.61 14.52
C PRO A 330 10.09 16.69 13.31
N ARG A 331 9.52 17.26 12.25
CA ARG A 331 9.21 16.52 11.02
C ARG A 331 9.92 17.13 9.85
N ASP A 332 10.55 16.28 9.07
CA ASP A 332 11.00 16.63 7.74
C ASP A 332 10.34 15.66 6.75
N TYR A 333 9.47 16.21 5.91
CA TYR A 333 8.82 15.45 4.83
C TYR A 333 9.65 15.49 3.54
N THR A 334 10.73 16.30 3.52
CA THR A 334 11.63 16.41 2.37
C THR A 334 12.30 15.08 2.13
N GLY A 335 12.15 14.57 0.91
CA GLY A 335 12.75 13.29 0.54
C GLY A 335 12.09 12.06 1.17
N ASN A 336 10.87 12.17 1.75
CA ASN A 336 10.09 11.01 2.20
C ASN A 336 9.34 10.31 1.06
N TYR A 337 9.20 10.95 -0.10
CA TYR A 337 8.54 10.39 -1.27
C TYR A 337 9.05 10.97 -2.59
N ASP A 338 8.84 10.20 -3.66
CA ASP A 338 8.97 10.61 -5.04
C ASP A 338 7.59 10.67 -5.72
N VAL A 339 7.35 11.68 -6.56
CA VAL A 339 6.19 11.70 -7.46
C VAL A 339 6.55 10.91 -8.71
N PHE A 340 5.92 9.75 -8.93
CA PHE A 340 6.21 8.91 -10.09
C PHE A 340 5.18 9.01 -11.21
N TYR A 341 4.01 9.60 -10.94
CA TYR A 341 2.99 9.84 -11.95
C TYR A 341 2.09 11.03 -11.59
N MET A 342 1.62 11.72 -12.62
CA MET A 342 0.64 12.80 -12.51
C MET A 342 -0.51 12.55 -13.48
N TYR A 343 -1.73 12.55 -12.96
CA TYR A 343 -2.98 12.53 -13.73
C TYR A 343 -3.56 13.94 -13.74
N ARG A 344 -4.03 14.37 -14.91
CA ARG A 344 -4.77 15.63 -15.08
C ARG A 344 -6.23 15.31 -15.39
N ALA A 345 -7.13 15.80 -14.56
CA ALA A 345 -8.56 15.69 -14.78
C ALA A 345 -8.95 16.53 -16.01
N VAL A 346 -9.86 16.00 -16.82
CA VAL A 346 -10.38 16.76 -17.97
C VAL A 346 -11.34 17.80 -17.41
N ALA A 347 -11.08 19.09 -17.67
CA ALA A 347 -12.01 20.14 -17.29
C ALA A 347 -13.37 19.87 -17.93
N ASN A 348 -14.46 19.93 -17.15
CA ASN A 348 -15.82 19.90 -17.69
C ASN A 348 -16.08 21.20 -18.47
N GLY A 349 -15.56 21.26 -19.69
CA GLY A 349 -15.76 22.32 -20.68
C GLY A 349 -16.18 21.67 -21.98
N ASN A 350 -17.34 22.08 -22.49
CA ASN A 350 -17.96 21.66 -23.75
C ASN A 350 -17.00 21.28 -24.89
N GLY A 351 -17.22 20.11 -25.49
CA GLY A 351 -17.11 19.88 -26.93
C GLY A 351 -15.76 20.09 -27.64
N ASP A 352 -15.13 18.95 -27.97
CA ASP A 352 -14.44 18.64 -29.23
C ASP A 352 -13.04 19.20 -29.56
N THR A 353 -12.28 18.31 -30.25
CA THR A 353 -10.98 18.43 -30.93
C THR A 353 -9.75 18.55 -30.01
N GLY A 354 -8.67 17.78 -30.13
CA GLY A 354 -8.11 17.02 -31.24
C GLY A 354 -6.63 17.36 -31.28
N ASP A 355 -5.76 16.34 -31.14
CA ASP A 355 -4.28 16.37 -31.26
C ASP A 355 -3.48 17.31 -30.35
N ASP A 356 -2.44 16.77 -29.72
CA ASP A 356 -1.15 17.46 -29.70
C ASP A 356 0.00 16.46 -29.48
N ALA A 357 0.64 16.14 -30.60
CA ALA A 357 1.97 15.58 -30.66
C ALA A 357 2.99 16.62 -30.17
N VAL A 358 3.78 16.29 -29.15
CA VAL A 358 4.90 17.15 -28.73
C VAL A 358 6.18 16.73 -29.47
N SER A 359 6.66 17.70 -30.24
CA SER A 359 7.87 17.74 -31.03
C SER A 359 9.15 17.42 -30.26
N HIS A 360 10.01 16.58 -30.85
CA HIS A 360 11.44 16.57 -30.55
C HIS A 360 12.09 17.87 -31.03
N LYS A 361 12.65 18.67 -30.11
CA LYS A 361 13.67 19.67 -30.43
C LYS A 361 15.05 19.08 -30.11
N THR A 362 15.82 18.82 -31.17
CA THR A 362 17.26 18.55 -31.12
C THR A 362 18.01 19.88 -31.02
N ASN A 363 18.80 20.05 -29.96
CA ASN A 363 19.77 21.13 -29.85
C ASN A 363 21.08 20.71 -30.54
N GLY A 364 21.34 21.25 -31.73
CA GLY A 364 22.67 21.26 -32.33
C GLY A 364 23.41 22.54 -31.93
N ARG A 365 24.52 22.39 -31.20
CA ARG A 365 25.53 23.44 -31.07
C ARG A 365 26.56 23.29 -32.20
N SER A 366 26.99 24.45 -32.67
CA SER A 366 28.08 24.80 -33.60
C SER A 366 29.26 23.84 -33.65
#